data_AF-A0A524NI39-F1
#
_entry.id   AF-A0A524NI39-F1
#
_cell.length_a   1.000
_cell.length_b   1.000
_cell.length_c   1.000
_cell.angle_alpha   90.00
_cell.angle_beta   90.00
_cell.angle_gamma   90.00
#
_symmetry.space_group_name_H-M   'P 1'
#
loop_
_entity.id
_entity.type
_entity.pdbx_description
1 polymer ?
#
loop_
_entity_poly.entity_id
_entity_poly.type
_entity_poly.pdbx_seq_one_letter_code
_entity_poly.pdbx_strand_id
1 'polypeptide(L)'
;MRIGRYCRGEPDFLLLPTEHLSPTGPAPDLAAFLERESGWSRARVDLLATSLDLYWRRAKALADRMPAWPRPRIRGIGVASDGITLRPYAQVLNTSTWTLYDCDLDPELSHSELVAFLLVVGDWMSATGEVTQAPMRAAAWWLAAGETACASFAAAAERSVRPDAEAARAVAEALPWLRRLHHRGLQPAPAGAVH
;
A
#
# COMPACT_ATOMS: atom_id res chain seq x y z
N MET A 1 22.39 18.40 -4.01
CA MET A 1 21.11 18.73 -4.65
C MET A 1 20.05 18.74 -3.54
N ARG A 2 19.28 19.81 -3.33
CA ARG A 2 18.34 19.88 -2.19
C ARG A 2 17.10 19.04 -2.49
N ILE A 3 16.92 17.95 -1.74
CA ILE A 3 15.80 17.00 -1.85
C ILE A 3 14.42 17.68 -1.94
N GLY A 4 14.24 18.80 -1.22
CA GLY A 4 12.99 19.56 -1.22
C GLY A 4 12.54 20.13 -2.57
N ARG A 5 13.47 20.43 -3.50
CA ARG A 5 13.09 20.89 -4.85
C ARG A 5 12.51 19.78 -5.72
N TYR A 6 12.87 18.52 -5.44
CA TYR A 6 12.35 17.35 -6.17
C TYR A 6 11.03 16.86 -5.58
N CYS A 7 10.88 16.99 -4.26
CA CYS A 7 9.70 16.52 -3.56
C CYS A 7 8.49 17.45 -3.71
N ARG A 8 8.73 18.77 -3.89
CA ARG A 8 7.68 19.79 -4.00
C ARG A 8 7.68 20.43 -5.38
N GLY A 9 6.90 19.83 -6.28
CA GLY A 9 6.57 20.43 -7.58
C GLY A 9 5.27 21.23 -7.54
N GLU A 10 4.29 20.80 -6.75
CA GLU A 10 2.96 21.37 -6.63
C GLU A 10 2.57 21.53 -5.15
N PRO A 11 1.73 22.52 -4.77
CA PRO A 11 1.35 22.76 -3.37
C PRO A 11 0.67 21.56 -2.69
N ASP A 12 -0.18 20.85 -3.44
CA ASP A 12 -1.04 19.78 -2.92
C ASP A 12 -0.51 18.37 -3.19
N PHE A 13 0.75 18.27 -3.60
CA PHE A 13 1.36 17.00 -3.97
C PHE A 13 2.81 16.93 -3.50
N LEU A 14 3.09 15.92 -2.67
CA LEU A 14 4.43 15.60 -2.20
C LEU A 14 4.93 14.33 -2.88
N LEU A 15 6.01 14.45 -3.65
CA LEU A 15 6.70 13.30 -4.24
C LEU A 15 7.79 12.80 -3.29
N LEU A 16 7.77 11.50 -2.98
CA LEU A 16 8.86 10.77 -2.36
C LEU A 16 9.61 10.02 -3.48
N PRO A 17 10.80 10.46 -3.88
CA PRO A 17 11.52 9.86 -5.00
C PRO A 17 11.99 8.44 -4.67
N THR A 18 11.96 7.54 -5.65
CA THR A 18 12.33 6.13 -5.45
C THR A 18 13.78 5.96 -4.99
N GLU A 19 14.67 6.90 -5.35
CA GLU A 19 16.10 6.88 -5.00
C GLU A 19 16.33 7.08 -3.49
N HIS A 20 15.35 7.65 -2.80
CA HIS A 20 15.37 7.87 -1.36
C HIS A 20 14.44 6.90 -0.60
N LEU A 21 13.91 5.88 -1.28
CA LEU A 21 13.07 4.85 -0.68
C LEU A 21 13.78 3.50 -0.74
N SER A 22 13.51 2.69 0.28
CA SER A 22 14.01 1.33 0.39
C SER A 22 12.94 0.41 0.95
N PRO A 23 13.14 -0.92 0.89
CA PRO A 23 12.27 -1.87 1.58
C PRO A 23 12.05 -1.57 3.06
N THR A 24 12.99 -0.90 3.73
CA THR A 24 12.91 -0.61 5.17
C THR A 24 12.50 0.84 5.46
N GLY A 25 12.04 1.58 4.45
CA GLY A 25 11.57 2.95 4.61
C GLY A 25 12.41 4.02 3.91
N PRO A 26 12.14 5.30 4.20
CA PRO A 26 12.85 6.43 3.60
C PRO A 26 14.29 6.52 4.08
N ALA A 27 15.17 6.98 3.21
CA ALA A 27 16.56 7.30 3.54
C ALA A 27 16.61 8.40 4.63
N PRO A 28 17.69 8.48 5.44
CA PRO A 28 17.76 9.42 6.57
C PRO A 28 17.57 10.89 6.18
N ASP A 29 18.03 11.29 4.99
CA ASP A 29 17.89 12.64 4.46
C ASP A 29 16.44 12.97 4.07
N LEU A 30 15.73 12.00 3.47
CA LEU A 30 14.30 12.11 3.18
C LEU A 30 13.47 12.14 4.47
N ALA A 31 13.73 11.24 5.42
CA ALA A 31 13.05 11.26 6.71
C ALA A 31 13.21 12.61 7.42
N ALA A 32 14.44 13.14 7.46
CA ALA A 32 14.71 14.46 8.02
C ALA A 32 13.97 15.59 7.29
N PHE A 33 13.88 15.53 5.97
CA PHE A 33 13.11 16.49 5.16
C PHE A 33 11.60 16.41 5.46
N LEU A 34 11.05 15.20 5.57
CA LEU A 34 9.63 15.00 5.87
C LEU A 34 9.25 15.58 7.23
N GLU A 35 10.08 15.34 8.25
CA GLU A 35 9.84 15.85 9.59
C GLU A 35 10.00 17.38 9.67
N ARG A 36 11.12 17.92 9.16
CA ARG A 36 11.45 19.34 9.38
C ARG A 36 10.78 20.29 8.41
N GLU A 37 10.65 19.89 7.16
CA GLU A 37 10.18 20.77 6.10
C GLU A 37 8.72 20.47 5.75
N SER A 38 8.30 19.20 5.78
CA SER A 38 6.94 18.77 5.40
C SER A 38 5.98 18.58 6.57
N GLY A 39 6.41 18.88 7.79
CA GLY A 39 5.56 18.87 8.98
C GLY A 39 5.06 17.48 9.37
N TRP A 40 5.63 16.41 8.82
CA TRP A 40 5.25 15.05 9.20
C TRP A 40 5.70 14.78 10.63
N SER A 41 4.81 14.19 11.42
CA SER A 41 5.22 13.66 12.72
C SER A 41 6.16 12.46 12.54
N ARG A 42 6.96 12.17 13.57
CA ARG A 42 7.79 10.97 13.57
C ARG A 42 6.97 9.70 13.39
N ALA A 43 5.81 9.61 14.06
CA ALA A 43 4.90 8.48 13.95
C ALA A 43 4.40 8.26 12.51
N ARG A 44 4.20 9.34 11.74
CA ARG A 44 3.83 9.27 10.33
C ARG A 44 4.96 8.74 9.43
N VAL A 45 6.20 9.17 9.68
CA VAL A 45 7.38 8.62 9.00
C VAL A 45 7.59 7.14 9.33
N ASP A 46 7.42 6.77 10.60
CA ASP A 46 7.54 5.38 11.07
C ASP A 46 6.41 4.49 10.50
N LEU A 47 5.20 5.03 10.35
CA LEU A 47 4.09 4.36 9.65
C LEU A 47 4.46 4.05 8.20
N LEU A 48 5.02 5.01 7.46
CA LEU A 48 5.49 4.79 6.09
C LEU A 48 6.56 3.69 6.04
N ALA A 49 7.58 3.77 6.92
CA ALA A 49 8.66 2.77 6.97
C ALA A 49 8.14 1.36 7.27
N THR A 50 7.25 1.24 8.26
CA THR A 50 6.63 -0.04 8.64
C THR A 50 5.78 -0.61 7.51
N SER A 51 5.08 0.25 6.77
CA SER A 51 4.25 -0.15 5.63
C SER A 51 5.08 -0.67 4.46
N LEU A 52 6.21 -0.02 4.17
CA LEU A 52 7.16 -0.46 3.13
C LEU A 52 7.79 -1.81 3.48
N ASP A 53 8.21 -2.00 4.73
CA ASP A 53 8.76 -3.28 5.19
C ASP A 53 7.72 -4.40 5.07
N LEU A 54 6.49 -4.13 5.53
CA LEU A 54 5.38 -5.08 5.46
C LEU A 54 5.05 -5.45 4.01
N TYR A 55 4.89 -4.45 3.14
CA TYR A 55 4.72 -4.61 1.70
C TYR A 55 5.81 -5.52 1.15
N TRP A 56 7.08 -5.17 1.36
CA TRP A 56 8.20 -5.87 0.75
C TRP A 56 8.29 -7.32 1.20
N ARG A 57 8.25 -7.57 2.52
CA ARG A 57 8.37 -8.93 3.08
C ARG A 57 7.26 -9.84 2.59
N ARG A 58 6.00 -9.39 2.68
CA ARG A 58 4.85 -10.23 2.32
C ARG A 58 4.72 -10.38 0.80
N ALA A 59 4.91 -9.33 0.01
CA ALA A 59 4.87 -9.42 -1.44
C ALA A 59 6.00 -10.31 -2.00
N LYS A 60 7.21 -10.24 -1.41
CA LYS A 60 8.29 -11.16 -1.77
C LYS A 60 7.92 -12.61 -1.45
N ALA A 61 7.42 -12.88 -0.25
CA ALA A 61 7.01 -14.23 0.14
C ALA A 61 5.89 -14.80 -0.76
N LEU A 62 4.97 -13.95 -1.22
CA LEU A 62 3.95 -14.32 -2.19
C LEU A 62 4.55 -14.62 -3.57
N ALA A 63 5.43 -13.74 -4.09
CA ALA A 63 6.12 -13.95 -5.37
C ALA A 63 6.94 -15.24 -5.40
N ASP A 64 7.57 -15.60 -4.28
CA ASP A 64 8.35 -16.84 -4.16
C ASP A 64 7.46 -18.10 -4.22
N ARG A 65 6.18 -18.00 -3.82
CA ARG A 65 5.22 -19.12 -3.76
C ARG A 65 4.21 -19.12 -4.91
N MET A 66 4.06 -18.01 -5.63
CA MET A 66 3.09 -17.82 -6.71
C MET A 66 3.77 -17.12 -7.90
N PRO A 67 4.12 -17.86 -8.97
CA PRO A 67 4.77 -17.26 -10.14
C PRO A 67 3.96 -16.15 -10.83
N ALA A 68 2.63 -16.17 -10.68
CA ALA A 68 1.74 -15.14 -11.22
C ALA A 68 1.72 -13.84 -10.38
N TRP A 69 2.27 -13.86 -9.16
CA TRP A 69 2.34 -12.68 -8.30
C TRP A 69 3.54 -11.81 -8.70
N PRO A 70 3.36 -10.49 -8.89
CA PRO A 70 4.45 -9.61 -9.28
C PRO A 70 5.52 -9.57 -8.19
N ARG A 71 6.80 -9.63 -8.60
CA ARG A 71 7.91 -9.37 -7.66
C ARG A 71 7.80 -7.93 -7.15
N PRO A 72 7.98 -7.70 -5.84
CA PRO A 72 7.89 -6.35 -5.29
C PRO A 72 8.96 -5.45 -5.89
N ARG A 73 8.62 -4.17 -6.05
CA ARG A 73 9.52 -3.12 -6.55
C ARG A 73 9.33 -1.88 -5.69
N ILE A 74 10.41 -1.20 -5.39
CA ILE A 74 10.31 0.15 -4.82
C ILE A 74 9.99 1.10 -5.98
N ARG A 75 8.99 1.95 -5.75
CA ARG A 75 8.52 2.99 -6.67
C ARG A 75 8.55 4.33 -5.94
N GLY A 76 8.46 5.42 -6.70
CA GLY A 76 8.16 6.71 -6.09
C GLY A 76 6.81 6.65 -5.36
N ILE A 77 6.60 7.55 -4.40
CA ILE A 77 5.29 7.69 -3.75
C ILE A 77 4.84 9.13 -3.89
N GLY A 78 3.72 9.33 -4.56
CA GLY A 78 3.01 10.60 -4.57
C GLY A 78 2.01 10.65 -3.42
N VAL A 79 2.10 11.66 -2.57
CA VAL A 79 1.16 11.89 -1.47
C VAL A 79 0.34 13.14 -1.79
N ALA A 80 -0.95 12.96 -2.02
CA ALA A 80 -1.88 14.05 -2.32
C ALA A 80 -2.55 14.56 -1.03
N SER A 81 -2.52 15.87 -0.78
CA SER A 81 -3.14 16.52 0.39
C SER A 81 -4.66 16.59 0.30
N ASP A 82 -5.20 16.74 -0.92
CA ASP A 82 -6.64 16.76 -1.19
C ASP A 82 -7.00 15.68 -2.22
N GLY A 83 -7.85 14.74 -1.78
CA GLY A 83 -8.29 13.63 -2.61
C GLY A 83 -9.31 14.01 -3.69
N ILE A 84 -9.83 15.23 -3.67
CA ILE A 84 -10.83 15.72 -4.63
C ILE A 84 -10.16 16.37 -5.85
N THR A 85 -8.98 16.97 -5.69
CA THR A 85 -8.26 17.67 -6.77
C THR A 85 -7.40 16.74 -7.64
N LEU A 86 -6.84 15.67 -7.08
CA LEU A 86 -6.27 14.57 -7.88
C LEU A 86 -7.32 13.48 -8.10
N ARG A 87 -7.62 13.17 -9.38
CA ARG A 87 -8.53 12.07 -9.69
C ARG A 87 -8.03 10.77 -9.04
N PRO A 88 -8.89 10.00 -8.34
CA PRO A 88 -8.54 8.68 -7.85
C PRO A 88 -7.91 7.86 -8.99
N TYR A 89 -6.80 7.20 -8.69
CA TYR A 89 -6.08 6.33 -9.64
C TYR A 89 -5.27 7.02 -10.74
N ALA A 90 -5.03 8.33 -10.64
CA ALA A 90 -4.02 8.97 -11.48
C ALA A 90 -2.67 8.30 -11.25
N GLN A 91 -2.17 7.58 -12.25
CA GLN A 91 -0.78 7.13 -12.28
C GLN A 91 0.09 8.32 -12.64
N VAL A 92 0.65 8.95 -11.61
CA VAL A 92 1.61 10.02 -11.80
C VAL A 92 2.93 9.40 -12.29
N LEU A 93 3.60 10.03 -13.26
CA LEU A 93 4.89 9.60 -13.82
C LEU A 93 4.91 8.17 -14.43
N ASN A 94 4.00 7.86 -15.37
CA ASN A 94 4.10 6.66 -16.23
C ASN A 94 4.28 5.33 -15.45
N THR A 95 3.40 5.02 -14.48
CA THR A 95 3.44 3.80 -13.63
C THR A 95 4.60 3.72 -12.62
N SER A 96 5.52 4.70 -12.59
CA SER A 96 6.71 4.65 -11.71
C SER A 96 6.45 5.12 -10.28
N THR A 97 5.23 5.57 -9.99
CA THR A 97 4.83 6.15 -8.70
C THR A 97 3.54 5.52 -8.19
N TRP A 98 3.53 5.11 -6.93
CA TRP A 98 2.31 4.79 -6.20
C TRP A 98 1.66 6.07 -5.71
N THR A 99 0.33 6.12 -5.73
CA THR A 99 -0.44 7.26 -5.25
C THR A 99 -1.07 6.92 -3.91
N LEU A 100 -0.73 7.70 -2.89
CA LEU A 100 -1.36 7.72 -1.57
C LEU A 100 -1.99 9.09 -1.34
N TYR A 101 -2.97 9.14 -0.45
CA TYR A 101 -3.51 10.37 0.10
C TYR A 101 -2.88 10.65 1.46
N ASP A 102 -2.94 11.90 1.89
CA ASP A 102 -2.39 12.32 3.18
C ASP A 102 -2.93 11.47 4.34
N CYS A 103 -4.24 11.18 4.31
CA CYS A 103 -4.93 10.35 5.30
C CYS A 103 -4.45 8.89 5.33
N ASP A 104 -3.84 8.36 4.27
CA ASP A 104 -3.26 7.01 4.30
C ASP A 104 -2.07 6.93 5.26
N LEU A 105 -1.39 8.05 5.46
CA LEU A 105 -0.20 8.15 6.31
C LEU A 105 -0.49 8.91 7.61
N ASP A 106 -1.75 9.12 7.94
CA ASP A 106 -2.16 9.62 9.26
C ASP A 106 -2.18 8.46 10.27
N PRO A 107 -1.35 8.49 11.33
CA PRO A 107 -1.31 7.44 12.35
C PRO A 107 -2.62 7.24 13.13
N GLU A 108 -3.50 8.24 13.17
CA GLU A 108 -4.80 8.15 13.86
C GLU A 108 -5.86 7.49 12.97
N LEU A 109 -5.81 7.75 11.67
CA LEU A 109 -6.80 7.27 10.69
C LEU A 109 -6.41 5.94 10.02
N SER A 110 -5.12 5.63 9.95
CA SER A 110 -4.59 4.54 9.14
C SER A 110 -3.89 3.44 9.96
N HIS A 111 -3.33 2.47 9.25
CA HIS A 111 -2.50 1.40 9.78
C HIS A 111 -1.60 0.84 8.66
N SER A 112 -0.44 0.27 9.02
CA SER A 112 0.52 -0.24 8.05
C SER A 112 -0.04 -1.32 7.11
N GLU A 113 -0.96 -2.14 7.61
CA GLU A 113 -1.69 -3.14 6.81
C GLU A 113 -2.53 -2.52 5.67
N LEU A 114 -3.17 -1.36 5.91
CA LEU A 114 -3.92 -0.65 4.88
C LEU A 114 -2.96 -0.06 3.85
N VAL A 115 -1.94 0.67 4.31
CA VAL A 115 -0.95 1.29 3.42
C VAL A 115 -0.24 0.24 2.57
N ALA A 116 0.26 -0.85 3.17
CA ALA A 116 0.91 -1.93 2.44
C ALA A 116 -0.01 -2.58 1.40
N PHE A 117 -1.29 -2.79 1.73
CA PHE A 117 -2.28 -3.27 0.78
C PHE A 117 -2.49 -2.31 -0.39
N LEU A 118 -2.54 -1.00 -0.14
CA LEU A 118 -2.65 0.02 -1.18
C LEU A 118 -1.45 0.01 -2.14
N LEU A 119 -0.23 -0.24 -1.63
CA LEU A 119 0.97 -0.41 -2.49
C LEU A 119 0.85 -1.64 -3.38
N VAL A 120 0.31 -2.75 -2.87
CA VAL A 120 0.03 -3.96 -3.66
C VAL A 120 -1.00 -3.70 -4.75
N VAL A 121 -2.08 -2.98 -4.43
CA VAL A 121 -3.07 -2.55 -5.41
C VAL A 121 -2.39 -1.69 -6.49
N GLY A 122 -1.54 -0.75 -6.09
CA GLY A 122 -0.76 0.08 -7.01
C GLY A 122 0.16 -0.71 -7.94
N ASP A 123 0.77 -1.81 -7.47
CA ASP A 123 1.54 -2.72 -8.32
C ASP A 123 0.66 -3.45 -9.34
N TRP A 124 -0.52 -3.93 -8.95
CA TRP A 124 -1.45 -4.57 -9.87
C TRP A 124 -1.96 -3.60 -10.93
N MET A 125 -2.29 -2.37 -10.54
CA MET A 125 -2.65 -1.31 -11.49
C MET A 125 -1.50 -1.01 -12.45
N SER A 126 -0.26 -0.94 -11.97
CA SER A 126 0.91 -0.71 -12.81
C SER A 126 1.19 -1.87 -13.75
N ALA A 127 0.98 -3.11 -13.30
CA ALA A 127 1.25 -4.31 -14.08
C ALA A 127 0.19 -4.59 -15.16
N THR A 128 -1.06 -4.20 -14.91
CA THR A 128 -2.20 -4.55 -15.79
C THR A 128 -2.78 -3.36 -16.54
N GLY A 129 -2.51 -2.14 -16.11
CA GLY A 129 -3.20 -0.94 -16.60
C GLY A 129 -4.65 -0.81 -16.11
N GLU A 130 -5.13 -1.77 -15.30
CA GLU A 130 -6.52 -1.85 -14.87
C GLU A 130 -6.67 -1.46 -13.39
N VAL A 131 -7.68 -0.61 -13.13
CA VAL A 131 -7.96 -0.09 -11.79
C VAL A 131 -8.95 -0.96 -11.03
N THR A 132 -10.06 -1.31 -11.68
CA THR A 132 -11.22 -1.92 -11.04
C THR A 132 -10.94 -3.33 -10.52
N GLN A 133 -10.08 -4.08 -11.21
CA GLN A 133 -9.74 -5.46 -10.84
C GLN A 133 -8.50 -5.56 -9.94
N ALA A 134 -7.76 -4.47 -9.71
CA ALA A 134 -6.52 -4.52 -8.94
C ALA A 134 -6.72 -5.03 -7.49
N PRO A 135 -7.76 -4.59 -6.74
CA PRO A 135 -8.04 -5.16 -5.42
C PRO A 135 -8.37 -6.65 -5.45
N MET A 136 -9.08 -7.13 -6.48
CA MET A 136 -9.39 -8.56 -6.64
C MET A 136 -8.13 -9.37 -6.92
N ARG A 137 -7.21 -8.87 -7.75
CA ARG A 137 -5.92 -9.51 -8.02
C ARG A 137 -5.03 -9.52 -6.79
N ALA A 138 -5.19 -8.54 -5.91
CA ALA A 138 -4.52 -8.49 -4.61
C ALA A 138 -5.09 -9.48 -3.58
N ALA A 139 -6.15 -10.23 -3.87
CA ALA A 139 -6.78 -11.14 -2.89
C ALA A 139 -5.82 -12.14 -2.22
N ALA A 140 -4.80 -12.60 -2.95
CA ALA A 140 -3.79 -13.51 -2.39
C ALA A 140 -2.97 -12.89 -1.24
N TRP A 141 -2.95 -11.55 -1.13
CA TRP A 141 -2.38 -10.82 0.01
C TRP A 141 -2.96 -11.27 1.35
N TRP A 142 -4.25 -11.61 1.36
CA TRP A 142 -5.01 -11.93 2.58
C TRP A 142 -5.03 -13.42 2.92
N LEU A 143 -4.75 -14.31 1.95
CA LEU A 143 -4.79 -15.77 2.17
C LEU A 143 -3.79 -16.23 3.24
N ALA A 144 -2.60 -15.62 3.26
CA ALA A 144 -1.55 -15.92 4.24
C ALA A 144 -1.52 -14.96 5.43
N ALA A 145 -2.48 -14.00 5.52
CA ALA A 145 -2.51 -13.02 6.58
C ALA A 145 -3.11 -13.61 7.87
N GLY A 146 -2.48 -13.30 9.00
CA GLY A 146 -2.97 -13.68 10.32
C GLY A 146 -4.22 -12.90 10.73
N GLU A 147 -4.89 -13.34 11.80
CA GLU A 147 -6.11 -12.72 12.32
C GLU A 147 -5.88 -11.26 12.72
N THR A 148 -4.80 -10.98 13.45
CA THR A 148 -4.44 -9.62 13.86
C THR A 148 -4.22 -8.69 12.67
N ALA A 149 -3.53 -9.15 11.62
CA ALA A 149 -3.31 -8.37 10.41
C ALA A 149 -4.64 -7.99 9.73
N CYS A 150 -5.55 -8.97 9.62
CA CYS A 150 -6.87 -8.77 9.03
C CYS A 150 -7.72 -7.81 9.86
N ALA A 151 -7.71 -7.94 11.19
CA ALA A 151 -8.43 -7.04 12.09
C ALA A 151 -7.89 -5.61 12.02
N SER A 152 -6.56 -5.43 12.01
CA SER A 152 -5.92 -4.12 11.87
C SER A 152 -6.24 -3.46 10.52
N PHE A 153 -6.23 -4.23 9.42
CA PHE A 153 -6.67 -3.74 8.12
C PHE A 153 -8.13 -3.30 8.15
N ALA A 154 -9.04 -4.15 8.64
CA ALA A 154 -10.47 -3.85 8.67
C ALA A 154 -10.76 -2.59 9.49
N ALA A 155 -10.13 -2.45 10.65
CA ALA A 155 -10.26 -1.26 11.50
C ALA A 155 -9.76 0.01 10.80
N ALA A 156 -8.65 -0.05 10.07
CA ALA A 156 -8.12 1.08 9.31
C ALA A 156 -8.98 1.41 8.08
N ALA A 157 -9.47 0.39 7.36
CA ALA A 157 -10.38 0.57 6.23
C ALA A 157 -11.68 1.27 6.65
N GLU A 158 -12.21 0.93 7.83
CA GLU A 158 -13.39 1.58 8.39
C GLU A 158 -13.15 3.07 8.68
N ARG A 159 -12.04 3.40 9.34
CA ARG A 159 -11.65 4.79 9.66
C ARG A 159 -11.23 5.62 8.45
N SER A 160 -10.87 4.98 7.34
CA SER A 160 -10.32 5.66 6.16
C SER A 160 -11.29 6.70 5.60
N VAL A 161 -10.78 7.91 5.38
CA VAL A 161 -11.50 9.04 4.78
C VAL A 161 -11.10 9.28 3.32
N ARG A 162 -10.42 8.30 2.69
CA ARG A 162 -10.06 8.38 1.28
C ARG A 162 -11.29 8.57 0.39
N PRO A 163 -11.16 9.24 -0.76
CA PRO A 163 -12.24 9.34 -1.75
C PRO A 163 -12.79 7.98 -2.21
N ASP A 164 -11.95 6.95 -2.23
CA ASP A 164 -12.27 5.58 -2.65
C ASP A 164 -12.28 4.57 -1.49
N ALA A 165 -12.50 5.03 -0.25
CA ALA A 165 -12.48 4.19 0.95
C ALA A 165 -13.44 2.99 0.88
N GLU A 166 -14.54 3.10 0.12
CA GLU A 166 -15.49 2.00 -0.10
C GLU A 166 -14.83 0.73 -0.64
N ALA A 167 -13.81 0.86 -1.50
CA ALA A 167 -13.09 -0.30 -2.03
C ALA A 167 -12.35 -1.05 -0.92
N ALA A 168 -11.68 -0.34 -0.01
CA ALA A 168 -10.99 -0.94 1.13
C ALA A 168 -11.98 -1.57 2.12
N ARG A 169 -13.12 -0.92 2.37
CA ARG A 169 -14.19 -1.44 3.24
C ARG A 169 -14.82 -2.72 2.68
N ALA A 170 -15.08 -2.76 1.37
CA ALA A 170 -15.59 -3.97 0.71
C ALA A 170 -14.60 -5.15 0.81
N VAL A 171 -13.29 -4.88 0.68
CA VAL A 171 -12.26 -5.90 0.91
C VAL A 171 -12.27 -6.37 2.37
N ALA A 172 -12.40 -5.44 3.33
CA ALA A 172 -12.47 -5.77 4.76
C ALA A 172 -13.67 -6.67 5.09
N GLU A 173 -14.84 -6.35 4.53
CA GLU A 173 -16.06 -7.16 4.66
C GLU A 173 -15.88 -8.56 4.04
N ALA A 174 -15.12 -8.66 2.95
CA ALA A 174 -14.85 -9.94 2.29
C ALA A 174 -13.78 -10.79 3.00
N LEU A 175 -12.98 -10.25 3.93
CA LEU A 175 -11.88 -10.98 4.57
C LEU A 175 -12.29 -12.31 5.22
N PRO A 176 -13.41 -12.42 5.97
CA PRO A 176 -13.84 -13.68 6.55
C PRO A 176 -14.10 -14.77 5.50
N TRP A 177 -14.53 -14.40 4.30
CA TRP A 177 -14.73 -15.32 3.19
C TRP A 177 -13.42 -15.61 2.46
N LEU A 178 -12.62 -14.59 2.13
CA LEU A 178 -11.33 -14.73 1.46
C LEU A 178 -10.40 -15.69 2.21
N ARG A 179 -10.36 -15.60 3.54
CA ARG A 179 -9.52 -16.45 4.39
C ARG A 179 -9.97 -17.91 4.48
N ARG A 180 -11.15 -18.25 3.95
CA ARG A 180 -11.60 -19.65 3.81
C ARG A 180 -11.24 -20.23 2.46
N LEU A 181 -10.75 -19.42 1.51
CA LEU A 181 -10.33 -19.92 0.21
C LEU A 181 -9.04 -20.74 0.35
N HIS A 182 -8.98 -21.82 -0.43
CA HIS A 182 -7.80 -22.66 -0.48
C HIS A 182 -6.98 -22.35 -1.74
N HIS A 183 -5.67 -22.26 -1.55
CA HIS A 183 -4.71 -22.12 -2.63
C HIS A 183 -3.57 -23.12 -2.41
N ARG A 184 -3.33 -23.98 -3.39
CA ARG A 184 -2.36 -25.09 -3.32
C ARG A 184 -1.00 -24.67 -2.76
N GLY A 185 -0.51 -23.50 -3.13
CA GLY A 185 0.79 -22.99 -2.70
C GLY A 185 0.79 -22.13 -1.44
N LEU A 186 -0.36 -21.57 -1.01
CA LEU A 186 -0.43 -20.57 0.07
C LEU A 186 -1.21 -21.06 1.29
N GLN A 187 -2.38 -21.63 1.04
CA GLN A 187 -3.31 -22.15 2.03
C GLN A 187 -3.91 -23.45 1.49
N PRO A 188 -3.17 -24.58 1.57
CA PRO A 188 -3.63 -25.86 1.02
C PRO A 188 -4.98 -26.26 1.61
N ALA A 189 -5.80 -26.94 0.81
CA ALA A 189 -7.03 -27.54 1.32
C ALA A 189 -6.70 -28.62 2.37
N PRO A 190 -7.54 -28.79 3.41
CA PRO A 190 -7.41 -29.90 4.33
C PRO A 190 -7.39 -31.22 3.56
N ALA A 191 -6.60 -32.19 4.03
CA ALA A 191 -6.58 -33.52 3.42
C ALA A 191 -8.00 -34.11 3.41
N GLY A 192 -8.54 -34.37 2.22
CA GLY A 192 -9.89 -34.93 2.04
C GLY A 192 -10.98 -33.94 1.60
N ALA A 193 -10.67 -32.66 1.39
CA ALA A 193 -11.61 -31.73 0.75
C ALA A 193 -11.76 -32.07 -0.75
N VAL A 194 -12.93 -32.55 -1.15
CA VAL A 194 -13.28 -32.79 -2.58
C VAL A 194 -13.70 -31.46 -3.21
N HIS A 195 -13.27 -31.26 -4.46
CA HIS A 195 -13.35 -30.04 -5.26
C HIS A 195 -14.73 -29.39 -5.35
#